data_AF-A0A961TX28-F1
#
_entry.id   AF-A0A961TX28-F1
#
_cell.length_a   1.000
_cell.length_b   1.000
_cell.length_c   1.000
_cell.angle_alpha   90.00
_cell.angle_beta   90.00
_cell.angle_gamma   90.00
#
_symmetry.space_group_name_H-M   'P 1'
#
loop_
_entity.id
_entity.type
_entity.pdbx_description
1 polymer ?
#
loop_
_entity_poly.entity_id
_entity_poly.type
_entity_poly.pdbx_seq_one_letter_code
_entity_poly.pdbx_strand_id
1 'polypeptide(L)' 'MSESAKNWAYRIASGLILIGFAMLCQPFTHALFVLGFPVLLVGVLLFMVLDHVPDGKLKEED' A
#
# COMPACT_ATOMS: atom_id res chain seq x y z
N MET A 1 -0.62 -16.01 -9.15
CA MET A 1 -1.47 -14.81 -8.95
C MET A 1 -1.40 -14.02 -10.25
N SER A 2 -2.53 -13.77 -10.92
CA SER A 2 -2.58 -13.05 -12.21
C SER A 2 -1.82 -11.71 -12.11
N GLU A 3 -0.93 -11.40 -13.07
CA GLU A 3 -0.20 -10.13 -13.16
C GLU A 3 -1.12 -8.90 -13.00
N SER A 4 -2.36 -8.99 -13.47
CA SER A 4 -3.36 -7.92 -13.28
C SER A 4 -3.74 -7.70 -11.82
N ALA A 5 -3.81 -8.75 -11.01
CA ALA A 5 -4.15 -8.65 -9.59
C ALA A 5 -3.01 -7.98 -8.79
N LYS A 6 -1.74 -8.18 -9.17
CA LYS A 6 -0.60 -7.49 -8.55
C LYS A 6 -0.58 -6.01 -8.88
N ASN A 7 -0.74 -5.67 -10.16
CA ASN A 7 -0.81 -4.26 -10.58
C ASN A 7 -1.98 -3.53 -9.91
N TRP A 8 -3.13 -4.19 -9.76
CA TRP A 8 -4.27 -3.64 -9.04
C TRP A 8 -3.98 -3.49 -7.53
N ALA A 9 -3.36 -4.49 -6.90
CA ALA A 9 -2.98 -4.43 -5.49
C ALA A 9 -1.94 -3.34 -5.20
N TYR A 10 -0.96 -3.14 -6.08
CA TYR A 10 0.02 -2.05 -5.99
C TYR A 10 -0.65 -0.68 -6.08
N ARG A 11 -1.59 -0.49 -7.03
CA ARG A 11 -2.34 0.76 -7.15
C ARG A 11 -3.17 1.06 -5.91
N ILE A 12 -3.80 0.03 -5.33
CA ILE A 12 -4.56 0.17 -4.08
C ILE A 12 -3.63 0.48 -2.91
N ALA A 13 -2.51 -0.23 -2.78
CA ALA A 13 -1.55 -0.01 -1.71
C ALA A 13 -0.98 1.42 -1.75
N SER A 14 -0.51 1.88 -2.91
CA SER A 14 -0.05 3.26 -3.09
C SER A 14 -1.14 4.29 -2.83
N GLY A 15 -2.38 4.01 -3.26
CA GLY A 15 -3.54 4.86 -2.96
C GLY A 15 -3.83 4.95 -1.47
N LEU A 16 -3.81 3.83 -0.75
CA LEU A 16 -4.01 3.78 0.70
C LEU A 16 -2.94 4.57 1.46
N ILE A 17 -1.68 4.48 1.03
CA ILE A 17 -0.58 5.23 1.64
C ILE A 17 -0.79 6.73 1.46
N LEU A 18 -1.10 7.18 0.24
CA LEU A 18 -1.34 8.60 -0.04
C LEU A 18 -2.56 9.14 0.72
N ILE A 19 -3.64 8.36 0.80
CA ILE A 19 -4.84 8.72 1.56
C ILE A 19 -4.52 8.81 3.05
N GLY A 20 -3.83 7.81 3.61
CA GLY A 20 -3.41 7.81 5.01
C GLY A 20 -2.50 9.01 5.33
N PHE A 21 -1.58 9.35 4.44
CA PHE A 21 -0.70 10.50 4.59
C PHE A 21 -1.47 11.82 4.56
N ALA A 22 -2.36 12.00 3.58
CA ALA A 22 -3.26 13.14 3.52
C ALA A 22 -4.16 13.23 4.77
N MET A 23 -4.59 12.09 5.30
CA MET A 23 -5.38 12.02 6.53
C MET A 23 -4.60 12.39 7.80
N LEU A 24 -3.28 12.18 7.82
CA LEU A 24 -2.42 12.64 8.92
C LEU A 24 -2.09 14.14 8.82
N CYS A 25 -2.03 14.68 7.60
CA CYS A 25 -1.75 16.10 7.38
C CYS A 25 -2.96 17.03 7.59
N GLN A 26 -4.18 16.51 7.79
CA GLN A 26 -5.35 17.36 8.02
C GLN A 26 -5.44 17.82 9.50
N PRO A 27 -5.58 19.14 9.77
CA PRO A 27 -5.71 19.69 11.13
C PRO A 27 -7.16 19.75 11.62
N PHE A 28 -8.12 19.21 10.87
CA PHE A 28 -9.55 19.48 11.09
C PHE A 28 -10.23 18.51 12.05
N THR A 29 -9.89 17.22 12.01
CA THR A 29 -10.63 16.20 12.78
C THR A 29 -9.67 15.22 13.47
N HIS A 30 -9.59 15.29 14.79
CA HIS A 30 -8.75 14.38 15.59
C HIS A 30 -9.09 12.89 15.36
N ALA A 31 -10.37 12.57 15.12
CA ALA A 31 -10.79 11.21 14.80
C ALA A 31 -10.22 10.69 13.47
N LEU A 32 -10.14 11.55 12.43
CA LEU A 32 -9.54 11.19 11.15
C LEU A 32 -8.01 11.09 11.25
N PHE A 33 -7.39 11.89 12.11
CA PHE A 33 -5.95 11.77 12.40
C PHE A 33 -5.63 10.42 13.07
N VAL A 34 -6.41 10.04 14.09
CA VAL A 34 -6.26 8.75 14.80
C VAL A 34 -6.50 7.56 13.87
N LEU A 35 -7.41 7.68 12.90
CA LEU A 35 -7.65 6.66 11.86
C LEU A 35 -6.65 6.73 10.69
N GLY A 36 -6.02 7.87 10.45
CA GLY A 36 -5.02 8.05 9.40
C GLY A 36 -3.77 7.21 9.64
N PHE A 37 -3.32 7.10 10.90
CA PHE A 37 -2.18 6.27 11.27
C PHE A 37 -2.35 4.78 10.94
N PRO A 38 -3.42 4.08 11.38
CA PRO A 38 -3.63 2.69 11.02
C PRO A 38 -3.91 2.51 9.52
N VAL A 39 -4.57 3.44 8.84
CA VAL A 39 -4.77 3.38 7.38
C VAL A 39 -3.44 3.45 6.64
N LEU A 40 -2.56 4.39 7.02
CA LEU A 40 -1.23 4.49 6.45
C LEU A 40 -0.40 3.24 6.75
N LEU A 41 -0.41 2.76 8.00
CA LEU A 41 0.30 1.57 8.43
C LEU A 41 -0.11 0.34 7.62
N VAL A 42 -1.41 0.12 7.43
CA VAL A 42 -1.94 -0.98 6.62
C VAL A 42 -1.49 -0.83 5.17
N GLY A 43 -1.58 0.36 4.58
CA GLY A 43 -1.11 0.62 3.22
C GLY A 43 0.38 0.30 3.03
N VAL A 44 1.22 0.74 3.96
CA VAL A 44 2.68 0.48 3.95
C VAL A 44 2.98 -1.00 4.15
N LEU A 45 2.32 -1.67 5.10
CA LEU A 45 2.50 -3.12 5.32
C LEU A 45 2.10 -3.92 4.08
N LEU A 46 0.99 -3.56 3.43
CA LEU A 46 0.50 -4.23 2.23
C LEU A 46 1.47 -4.00 1.05
N PHE A 47 1.99 -2.78 0.91
CA PHE A 47 3.04 -2.46 -0.06
C PHE A 47 4.33 -3.24 0.22
N MET A 48 4.75 -3.31 1.48
CA MET A 48 5.95 -4.03 1.90
C MET A 48 5.81 -5.54 1.69
N VAL A 49 4.64 -6.13 1.93
CA VAL A 49 4.38 -7.54 1.60
C VAL A 49 4.40 -7.75 0.08
N LEU A 50 3.80 -6.86 -0.70
CA LEU A 50 3.86 -6.93 -2.17
C LEU A 50 5.26 -6.77 -2.74
N ASP A 51 6.11 -5.96 -2.09
CA ASP A 51 7.51 -5.73 -2.45
C ASP A 51 8.41 -6.91 -2.04
N HIS A 52 8.11 -7.53 -0.88
CA HIS A 52 8.93 -8.61 -0.34
C HIS A 52 8.47 -10.01 -0.74
N VAL A 53 7.23 -10.21 -1.20
CA VAL A 53 6.80 -11.43 -1.88
C VAL A 53 7.40 -11.35 -3.28
N PRO A 54 8.52 -12.06 -3.55
CA PRO A 54 9.13 -12.00 -4.85
C PRO A 54 8.08 -12.55 -5.82
N ASP A 55 7.74 -11.78 -6.86
CA ASP A 55 7.31 -12.41 -8.11
C ASP A 55 8.32 -13.51 -8.36
N GLY A 56 7.86 -14.76 -8.29
CA GLY A 56 8.71 -15.92 -8.49
C GLY A 56 9.50 -15.62 -9.73
N LYS A 57 10.81 -15.42 -9.55
CA LYS A 57 11.75 -15.11 -10.62
C LYS A 57 11.34 -15.95 -11.80
N LEU A 58 10.78 -15.33 -12.83
CA LEU A 58 10.93 -15.88 -14.16
C LEU A 58 12.42 -15.82 -14.36
N LYS A 59 13.06 -16.96 -14.08
CA LYS A 59 14.30 -17.34 -14.73
C LYS A 59 13.97 -17.28 -16.22
N GLU A 60 14.18 -16.12 -16.82
CA GLU A 60 14.59 -16.10 -18.21
C GLU A 60 16.06 -16.55 -18.16
N GLU A 61 16.22 -17.87 -18.26
CA GLU A 61 17.47 -18.48 -18.69
C GLU A 61 17.68 -18.06 -20.16
N ASP A 62 18.81 -17.39 -20.38
CA ASP A 62 19.54 -17.10 -21.63
C ASP A 62 18.92 -16.19 -22.70
#